data_AF-U2CZH1-F1
#
_entry.id   AF-U2CZH1-F1
#
_cell.length_a   1.000
_cell.length_b   1.000
_cell.length_c   1.000
_cell.angle_alpha   90.00
_cell.angle_beta   90.00
_cell.angle_gamma   90.00
#
_symmetry.space_group_name_H-M   'P 1'
#
loop_
_entity.id
_entity.type
_entity.pdbx_description
1 polymer ?
#
loop_
_entity_poly.entity_id
_entity_poly.type
_entity_poly.pdbx_seq_one_letter_code
_entity_poly.pdbx_strand_id
1 'polypeptide(L)'
;MKLLNKYIFYILLTIINLKAFSVLIFSIYFVMLAGSKGILSSKMVVILFIAIYLFIGMANSILNIPIGVVVQRLVPNEILGKVSSLLNTLIMAAMPLRMLLGGAAADLMPMNMLLLITSVIFTVITVYLCLQKDIRRI
;
A
#
# COMPACT_ATOMS: atom_id res chain seq x y z
N MET A 1 10.87 7.39 27.83
CA MET A 1 9.56 6.69 27.79
C MET A 1 8.58 7.26 26.73
N LYS A 2 8.36 8.59 26.63
CA LYS A 2 7.43 9.20 25.64
C LYS A 2 7.82 9.01 24.16
N LEU A 3 9.12 8.93 23.83
CA LEU A 3 9.60 8.72 22.45
C LEU A 3 9.34 7.29 21.95
N LEU A 4 9.55 6.28 22.79
CA LEU A 4 9.33 4.87 22.44
C LEU A 4 7.86 4.60 22.08
N ASN A 5 6.93 5.17 22.86
CA ASN A 5 5.49 5.05 22.62
C ASN A 5 5.06 5.68 21.27
N LYS A 6 5.84 6.64 20.76
CA LYS A 6 5.56 7.33 19.51
C LYS A 6 6.00 6.51 18.29
N TYR A 7 7.17 5.86 18.34
CA TYR A 7 7.60 4.93 17.28
C TYR A 7 6.70 3.71 17.19
N ILE A 8 6.30 3.16 18.34
CA ILE A 8 5.31 2.09 18.45
C ILE A 8 4.00 2.48 17.75
N PHE A 9 3.50 3.69 18.00
CA PHE A 9 2.30 4.21 17.35
C PHE A 9 2.44 4.27 15.81
N TYR A 10 3.57 4.75 15.28
CA TYR A 10 3.79 4.81 13.83
C TYR A 10 3.94 3.42 13.19
N ILE A 11 4.56 2.46 13.89
CA ILE A 11 4.66 1.06 13.43
C ILE A 11 3.27 0.43 13.39
N LEU A 12 2.46 0.59 14.45
CA LEU A 12 1.07 0.13 14.49
C LEU A 12 0.22 0.75 13.37
N LEU A 13 0.34 2.06 13.17
CA LEU A 13 -0.34 2.77 12.08
C LEU A 13 0.06 2.21 10.71
N THR A 14 1.34 1.87 10.52
CA THR A 14 1.85 1.29 9.27
C THR A 14 1.28 -0.10 9.02
N ILE A 15 1.21 -0.93 10.06
CA ILE A 15 0.63 -2.28 9.98
C ILE A 15 -0.88 -2.23 9.69
N ILE A 16 -1.61 -1.33 10.37
CA ILE A 16 -3.06 -1.16 10.14
C ILE A 16 -3.33 -0.77 8.69
N ASN A 17 -2.57 0.17 8.14
CA ASN A 17 -2.74 0.58 6.76
C ASN A 17 -2.33 -0.53 5.76
N LEU A 18 -1.24 -1.26 6.00
CA LEU A 18 -0.87 -2.40 5.15
C LEU A 18 -1.97 -3.47 5.10
N LYS A 19 -2.61 -3.76 6.24
CA LYS A 19 -3.81 -4.61 6.29
C LYS A 19 -4.94 -4.04 5.43
N ALA A 20 -5.24 -2.75 5.57
CA ALA A 20 -6.26 -2.09 4.76
C ALA A 20 -5.95 -2.22 3.25
N PHE A 21 -4.71 -1.97 2.82
CA PHE A 21 -4.28 -2.17 1.44
C PHE A 21 -4.47 -3.60 0.96
N SER A 22 -4.08 -4.61 1.75
CA SER A 22 -4.26 -6.02 1.38
C SER A 22 -5.74 -6.37 1.14
N VAL A 23 -6.64 -5.90 2.01
CA VAL A 23 -8.09 -6.12 1.90
C VAL A 23 -8.65 -5.40 0.67
N LEU A 24 -8.23 -4.16 0.41
CA LEU A 24 -8.70 -3.38 -0.74
C LEU A 24 -8.22 -3.98 -2.08
N ILE A 25 -7.01 -4.54 -2.15
CA ILE A 25 -6.54 -5.24 -3.36
C ILE A 25 -7.31 -6.55 -3.56
N PHE A 26 -7.62 -7.27 -2.47
CA PHE A 26 -8.41 -8.49 -2.52
C PHE A 26 -9.86 -8.22 -2.98
N SER A 27 -10.46 -7.09 -2.55
CA SER A 27 -11.79 -6.70 -3.00
C SER A 27 -11.80 -6.31 -4.48
N ILE A 28 -10.76 -5.65 -5.00
CA ILE A 28 -10.60 -5.40 -6.45
C ILE A 28 -10.60 -6.71 -7.23
N TYR A 29 -9.83 -7.71 -6.78
CA TYR A 29 -9.80 -9.03 -7.41
C TYR A 29 -11.20 -9.67 -7.45
N PHE A 30 -11.93 -9.63 -6.34
CA PHE A 30 -13.27 -10.23 -6.26
C PHE A 30 -14.28 -9.52 -7.17
N VAL A 31 -14.25 -8.18 -7.23
CA VAL A 31 -15.09 -7.39 -8.13
C VAL A 31 -14.79 -7.72 -9.59
N MET A 32 -13.52 -7.85 -9.96
CA MET A 32 -13.10 -8.21 -11.32
C MET A 32 -13.54 -9.63 -11.70
N LEU A 33 -13.41 -10.58 -10.78
CA LEU A 33 -13.87 -11.95 -10.97
C LEU A 33 -15.38 -12.02 -11.18
N ALA A 34 -16.16 -11.32 -10.34
CA ALA A 34 -17.62 -11.27 -10.44
C ALA A 34 -18.10 -10.59 -11.74
N GLY A 35 -17.38 -9.55 -12.19
CA GLY A 35 -17.61 -8.92 -13.50
C GLY A 35 -17.34 -9.88 -14.66
N SER A 36 -16.22 -10.61 -14.63
CA SER A 36 -15.86 -11.56 -15.70
C SER A 36 -16.84 -12.74 -15.85
N LYS A 37 -17.49 -13.15 -14.75
CA LYS A 37 -18.52 -14.19 -14.74
C LYS A 37 -19.92 -13.68 -15.09
N GLY A 38 -20.07 -12.38 -15.39
CA GLY A 38 -21.37 -11.76 -15.69
C GLY A 38 -22.32 -11.64 -14.50
N ILE A 39 -21.84 -11.85 -13.27
CA ILE A 39 -22.65 -11.71 -12.04
C ILE A 39 -22.98 -10.23 -11.79
N LEU A 40 -22.02 -9.35 -12.08
CA LEU A 40 -22.18 -7.90 -11.95
C LEU A 40 -22.29 -7.23 -13.32
N SER A 41 -23.21 -6.28 -13.43
CA SER A 41 -23.28 -5.38 -14.60
C SER A 41 -22.02 -4.52 -14.70
N SER A 42 -21.59 -4.17 -15.93
CA SER A 42 -20.43 -3.32 -16.18
C SER A 42 -20.49 -1.98 -15.43
N LYS A 43 -21.69 -1.40 -15.27
CA LYS A 43 -21.89 -0.16 -14.50
C LYS A 43 -21.56 -0.36 -13.01
N MET A 44 -21.98 -1.47 -12.42
CA MET A 44 -21.71 -1.79 -11.02
C MET A 44 -20.23 -2.05 -10.78
N VAL A 45 -19.55 -2.72 -11.71
CA VAL A 45 -18.09 -2.94 -11.63
C VAL A 45 -17.36 -1.60 -11.52
N VAL A 46 -17.64 -0.65 -12.43
CA VAL A 46 -16.99 0.67 -12.41
C VAL A 46 -17.27 1.43 -11.10
N ILE A 47 -18.51 1.42 -10.61
CA ILE A 47 -18.87 2.10 -9.36
C ILE A 47 -18.10 1.51 -8.17
N LEU A 48 -18.00 0.18 -8.09
CA LEU A 48 -17.25 -0.50 -7.03
C LEU A 48 -15.74 -0.20 -7.12
N PHE A 49 -15.17 -0.16 -8.33
CA PHE A 49 -13.79 0.24 -8.53
C PHE A 49 -13.53 1.67 -8.02
N ILE A 50 -14.38 2.63 -8.38
CA ILE A 50 -14.26 4.02 -7.91
C ILE A 50 -14.33 4.07 -6.38
N ALA A 51 -15.29 3.38 -5.77
CA ALA A 51 -15.44 3.33 -4.32
C ALA A 51 -14.18 2.75 -3.65
N ILE A 52 -13.65 1.64 -4.16
CA ILE A 52 -12.43 1.02 -3.59
C ILE A 52 -11.22 1.93 -3.75
N TYR A 53 -11.02 2.54 -4.93
CA TYR A 53 -9.91 3.47 -5.16
C TYR A 53 -9.98 4.74 -4.30
N LEU A 54 -11.18 5.20 -3.97
CA LEU A 54 -11.38 6.30 -3.02
C LEU A 54 -10.87 5.91 -1.62
N PHE A 55 -11.20 4.71 -1.12
CA PHE A 55 -10.67 4.20 0.15
C PHE A 55 -9.15 4.01 0.11
N ILE A 56 -8.60 3.53 -1.01
CA ILE A 56 -7.15 3.44 -1.22
C ILE A 56 -6.51 4.83 -1.09
N GLY A 57 -7.08 5.86 -1.72
CA GLY A 57 -6.59 7.23 -1.64
C GLY A 57 -6.59 7.78 -0.21
N MET A 58 -7.65 7.49 0.56
CA MET A 58 -7.75 7.86 1.98
C MET A 58 -6.68 7.15 2.81
N ALA A 59 -6.54 5.83 2.68
CA ALA A 59 -5.52 5.05 3.40
C ALA A 59 -4.09 5.54 3.09
N ASN A 60 -3.82 5.92 1.84
CA ASN A 60 -2.51 6.43 1.43
C ASN A 60 -2.17 7.76 2.13
N SER A 61 -3.14 8.66 2.25
CA SER A 61 -2.95 9.94 2.96
C SER A 61 -2.66 9.75 4.46
N ILE A 62 -3.35 8.78 5.10
CA ILE A 62 -3.16 8.46 6.52
C ILE A 62 -1.73 7.97 6.80
N LEU A 63 -1.06 7.32 5.86
CA LEU A 63 0.33 6.89 6.00
C LEU A 63 1.35 8.00 5.71
N ASN A 64 1.17 8.69 4.59
CA ASN A 64 2.20 9.59 4.08
C ASN A 64 2.44 10.79 5.00
N ILE A 65 1.38 11.29 5.65
CA ILE A 65 1.49 12.45 6.56
C ILE A 65 2.33 12.09 7.81
N PRO A 66 2.01 11.05 8.60
CA PRO A 66 2.83 10.60 9.72
C PRO A 66 4.26 10.25 9.35
N ILE A 67 4.49 9.54 8.24
CA ILE A 67 5.83 9.19 7.78
C ILE A 67 6.63 10.46 7.48
N GLY A 68 6.03 11.43 6.77
CA GLY A 68 6.65 12.73 6.52
C GLY A 68 7.01 13.46 7.82
N VAL A 69 6.11 13.48 8.80
CA VAL A 69 6.36 14.08 10.12
C VAL A 69 7.46 13.35 10.90
N VAL A 70 7.55 12.02 10.77
CA VAL A 70 8.64 11.24 11.39
C VAL A 70 9.98 11.60 10.79
N VAL A 71 10.07 11.66 9.45
CA VAL A 71 11.29 12.08 8.75
C VAL A 71 11.70 13.50 9.18
N GLN A 72 10.75 14.44 9.21
CA GLN A 72 11.01 15.82 9.66
C GLN A 72 11.49 15.93 11.10
N ARG A 73 11.07 15.01 11.99
CA ARG A 73 11.48 15.02 13.40
C ARG A 73 12.80 14.30 13.66
N LEU A 74 13.11 13.29 12.84
CA LEU A 74 14.30 12.46 12.98
C LEU A 74 15.54 13.09 12.35
N VAL A 75 15.33 13.80 11.24
CA VAL A 75 16.42 14.33 10.43
C VAL A 75 16.74 15.76 10.88
N PRO A 76 18.00 16.09 11.19
CA PRO A 76 18.41 17.45 11.51
C PRO A 76 18.04 18.44 10.39
N ASN A 77 17.66 19.65 10.77
CA ASN A 77 17.15 20.67 9.83
C ASN A 77 18.17 21.01 8.74
N GLU A 78 19.47 20.92 9.03
CA GLU A 78 20.58 21.26 8.13
C GLU A 78 20.69 20.30 6.94
N ILE A 79 20.23 19.05 7.11
CA ILE A 79 20.27 18.01 6.07
C ILE A 79 18.88 17.52 5.64
N LEU A 80 17.81 18.03 6.26
CA LEU A 80 16.42 17.63 5.97
C LEU A 80 16.08 17.79 4.49
N GLY A 81 16.50 18.88 3.86
CA GLY A 81 16.32 19.10 2.42
C GLY A 81 16.98 18.00 1.59
N LYS A 82 18.24 17.65 1.90
CA LYS A 82 18.99 16.59 1.18
C LYS A 82 18.33 15.23 1.34
N VAL A 83 17.94 14.86 2.57
CA VAL A 83 17.28 13.58 2.84
C VAL A 83 15.92 13.49 2.16
N SER A 84 15.11 14.55 2.23
CA SER A 84 13.80 14.59 1.60
C SER A 84 13.89 14.52 0.08
N SER A 85 14.85 15.23 -0.52
CA SER A 85 15.11 15.15 -1.96
C SER A 85 15.52 13.74 -2.39
N LEU A 86 16.44 13.09 -1.67
CA LEU A 86 16.86 11.71 -1.96
C LEU A 86 15.69 10.72 -1.85
N LEU A 87 14.88 10.82 -0.79
CA LEU A 87 13.69 9.97 -0.62
C LEU A 87 12.70 10.17 -1.77
N ASN A 88 12.41 11.42 -2.15
CA ASN A 88 11.52 11.70 -3.28
C ASN A 88 12.09 11.17 -4.60
N THR A 89 13.39 11.32 -4.84
CA THR A 89 14.02 10.77 -6.06
C THR A 89 13.86 9.24 -6.11
N LEU A 90 14.08 8.54 -5.01
CA LEU A 90 13.90 7.08 -4.96
C LEU A 90 12.44 6.68 -5.20
N ILE A 91 11.48 7.38 -4.58
CA ILE A 91 10.05 7.14 -4.78
C ILE A 91 9.67 7.39 -6.25
N MET A 92 10.12 8.50 -6.84
CA MET A 92 9.82 8.84 -8.23
C MET A 92 10.49 7.88 -9.21
N ALA A 93 11.68 7.36 -8.90
CA ALA A 93 12.34 6.32 -9.71
C ALA A 93 11.60 4.97 -9.63
N ALA A 94 11.00 4.65 -8.48
CA ALA A 94 10.21 3.44 -8.31
C ALA A 94 8.90 3.45 -9.12
N MET A 95 8.32 4.63 -9.40
CA MET A 95 7.07 4.77 -10.15
C MET A 95 7.11 4.23 -11.59
N PRO A 96 8.03 4.65 -12.47
CA PRO A 96 8.12 4.09 -13.82
C PRO A 96 8.52 2.62 -13.77
N LEU A 97 9.36 2.22 -12.81
CA LEU A 97 9.77 0.82 -12.67
C LEU A 97 8.58 -0.09 -12.36
N ARG A 98 7.71 0.29 -11.39
CA ARG A 98 6.49 -0.49 -11.12
C ARG A 98 5.53 -0.50 -12.31
N MET A 99 5.48 0.57 -13.10
CA MET A 99 4.61 0.63 -14.29
C MET A 99 5.12 -0.28 -15.40
N LEU A 100 6.44 -0.27 -15.65
CA LEU A 100 7.08 -1.16 -16.60
C LEU A 100 6.89 -2.62 -16.22
N LEU A 101 7.18 -2.97 -14.97
CA LEU A 101 7.03 -4.34 -14.48
C LEU A 101 5.56 -4.78 -14.44
N GLY A 102 4.66 -3.89 -14.00
CA GLY A 102 3.22 -4.17 -13.95
C GLY A 102 2.59 -4.31 -15.33
N GLY A 103 2.98 -3.47 -16.29
CA GLY A 103 2.54 -3.55 -17.68
C GLY A 103 3.05 -4.80 -18.37
N ALA A 104 4.35 -5.08 -18.29
CA ALA A 104 4.94 -6.31 -18.84
C ALA A 104 4.29 -7.57 -18.23
N ALA A 105 4.02 -7.56 -16.92
CA ALA A 105 3.28 -8.66 -16.29
C ALA A 105 1.85 -8.79 -16.84
N ALA A 106 1.15 -7.67 -17.10
CA ALA A 106 -0.21 -7.68 -17.62
C ALA A 106 -0.30 -8.19 -19.07
N ASP A 107 0.76 -8.05 -19.86
CA ASP A 107 0.85 -8.61 -21.22
C ASP A 107 1.10 -10.13 -21.20
N LEU A 108 1.79 -10.64 -20.17
CA LEU A 108 2.18 -12.05 -20.06
C LEU A 108 1.12 -12.93 -19.40
N MET A 109 0.21 -12.38 -18.61
CA MET A 109 -0.78 -13.16 -17.86
C MET A 109 -2.15 -12.47 -17.79
N PRO A 110 -3.25 -13.24 -17.64
CA PRO A 110 -4.58 -12.65 -17.49
C PRO A 110 -4.64 -11.71 -16.28
N MET A 111 -5.29 -10.56 -16.43
CA MET A 111 -5.42 -9.55 -15.36
C MET A 111 -5.96 -10.14 -14.05
N ASN A 112 -6.89 -11.09 -14.12
CA ASN A 112 -7.41 -11.79 -12.93
C ASN A 112 -6.31 -12.50 -12.14
N MET A 113 -5.36 -13.14 -12.84
CA MET A 113 -4.24 -13.85 -12.22
C MET A 113 -3.22 -12.88 -11.62
N LEU A 114 -2.97 -11.76 -12.31
CA LEU A 114 -2.09 -10.69 -11.81
C LEU A 114 -2.64 -10.06 -10.52
N LEU A 115 -3.94 -9.74 -10.50
CA LEU A 115 -4.61 -9.23 -9.30
C LEU A 115 -4.59 -10.23 -8.15
N LEU A 116 -4.76 -11.53 -8.43
CA LEU A 116 -4.64 -12.57 -7.41
C LEU A 116 -3.23 -12.62 -6.82
N ILE A 117 -2.20 -12.69 -7.67
CA ILE A 117 -0.79 -12.76 -7.25
C ILE A 117 -0.43 -11.54 -6.40
N THR A 118 -0.79 -10.34 -6.85
CA THR A 118 -0.52 -9.10 -6.09
C THR A 118 -1.22 -9.08 -4.75
N SER A 119 -2.49 -9.52 -4.69
CA SER A 119 -3.23 -9.62 -3.43
C SER A 119 -2.58 -10.61 -2.45
N VAL A 120 -2.08 -11.75 -2.94
CA VAL A 120 -1.39 -12.77 -2.14
C VAL A 120 -0.06 -12.24 -1.61
N ILE A 121 0.76 -11.62 -2.46
CA ILE A 121 2.05 -11.03 -2.06
C ILE A 121 1.84 -9.99 -0.96
N PHE A 122 0.89 -9.06 -1.13
CA PHE A 122 0.57 -8.05 -0.12
C PHE A 122 0.10 -8.68 1.20
N THR A 123 -0.71 -9.73 1.13
CA THR A 123 -1.18 -10.46 2.30
C THR A 123 -0.02 -11.14 3.02
N VAL A 124 0.88 -11.82 2.29
CA VAL A 124 2.06 -12.50 2.86
C VAL A 124 2.98 -11.49 3.55
N ILE A 125 3.26 -10.35 2.92
CA ILE A 125 4.07 -9.27 3.52
C ILE A 125 3.41 -8.77 4.81
N THR A 126 2.10 -8.55 4.77
CA THR A 126 1.34 -8.06 5.93
C THR A 126 1.37 -9.07 7.08
N VAL A 127 1.20 -10.36 6.79
CA VAL A 127 1.27 -11.44 7.79
C VAL A 127 2.69 -11.54 8.35
N TYR A 128 3.70 -11.52 7.50
CA TYR A 128 5.11 -11.56 7.91
C TYR A 128 5.45 -10.42 8.88
N LEU A 129 5.04 -9.19 8.55
CA LEU A 129 5.22 -8.03 9.42
C LEU A 129 4.46 -8.17 10.75
N CYS A 130 3.24 -8.74 10.74
CA CYS A 130 2.49 -8.99 11.98
C CYS A 130 3.14 -10.08 12.86
N LEU A 131 3.86 -11.03 12.28
CA LEU A 131 4.51 -12.13 12.99
C LEU A 131 5.88 -11.75 13.55
N GLN A 132 6.46 -10.64 13.10
CA GLN A 132 7.77 -10.21 13.56
C GLN A 132 7.74 -9.99 15.09
N LYS A 133 8.63 -10.68 15.81
CA LYS A 133 8.65 -10.72 17.28
C LYS A 133 8.83 -9.34 17.91
N ASP A 134 9.53 -8.44 17.21
CA ASP A 134 9.73 -7.05 17.64
C ASP A 134 8.40 -6.29 17.70
N ILE A 135 7.45 -6.61 16.81
CA ILE A 135 6.10 -6.05 16.78
C ILE A 135 5.19 -6.76 17.78
N ARG A 136 5.35 -8.07 17.98
CA ARG A 136 4.51 -8.86 18.90
C ARG A 136 4.79 -8.59 20.39
N ARG A 137 5.97 -8.08 20.72
CA ARG A 137 6.38 -7.71 22.10
C ARG A 137 6.06 -6.26 22.48
N ILE A 138 5.58 -5.47 21.51
CA ILE A 138 5.08 -4.11 21.67
C ILE A 138 3.60 -4.18 22.06
#